data_AF-A0A5K0UVU3-F1
#
_entry.id   AF-A0A5K0UVU3-F1
#
_cell.length_a   1.000
_cell.length_b   1.000
_cell.length_c   1.000
_cell.angle_alpha   90.00
_cell.angle_beta   90.00
_cell.angle_gamma   90.00
#
_symmetry.space_group_name_H-M   'P 1'
#
loop_
_entity.id
_entity.type
_entity.pdbx_description
1 polymer ?
#
loop_
_entity_poly.entity_id
_entity_poly.type
_entity_poly.pdbx_seq_one_letter_code
_entity_poly.pdbx_strand_id
1 'polypeptide(L)' 'CLSNGRFAAVEHQVVVNSNSSRLSIGMLQCPAEDALVFPLKVADGEKPLIEKPVSFKEMYTKKMQHDVDVAKEREKL' A
#
# COMPACT_ATOMS: atom_id res chain seq x y z
N CYS A 1 -6.55 -2.73 -4.11
CA CYS A 1 -6.65 -1.37 -4.67
C CYS A 1 -8.02 -1.25 -5.35
N LEU A 2 -8.85 -0.29 -4.94
CA LEU A 2 -10.23 -0.12 -5.43
C LEU A 2 -10.33 -0.03 -6.97
N SER A 3 -9.23 0.37 -7.63
CA SER A 3 -9.09 0.54 -9.06
C SER A 3 -8.78 -0.74 -9.86
N ASN A 4 -8.73 -1.91 -9.21
CA ASN A 4 -8.28 -3.17 -9.83
C ASN A 4 -6.90 -3.08 -10.52
N GLY A 5 -5.98 -2.29 -9.96
CA GLY A 5 -4.63 -2.14 -10.52
C GLY A 5 -4.49 -1.05 -11.60
N ARG A 6 -5.58 -0.36 -11.96
CA ARG A 6 -5.53 0.76 -12.92
C ARG A 6 -4.79 1.98 -12.38
N PHE A 7 -4.75 2.15 -11.07
CA PHE A 7 -3.91 3.14 -10.40
C PHE A 7 -2.79 2.43 -9.66
N ALA A 8 -1.56 2.78 -10.00
CA ALA A 8 -0.36 2.27 -9.35
C ALA A 8 -0.11 3.00 -8.02
N ALA A 9 0.39 2.26 -7.03
CA ALA A 9 0.94 2.88 -5.84
C ALA A 9 2.25 3.58 -6.19
N VAL A 10 2.45 4.80 -5.70
CA VAL A 10 3.67 5.58 -5.95
C VAL A 10 4.74 5.19 -4.94
N GLU A 11 5.82 4.60 -5.42
CA GLU A 11 7.05 4.46 -4.64
C GLU A 11 7.74 5.82 -4.55
N HIS A 12 8.03 6.26 -3.34
CA HIS A 12 8.72 7.52 -3.07
C HIS A 12 9.73 7.31 -1.94
N GLN A 13 10.82 8.06 -2.00
CA GLN A 13 11.88 8.01 -0.99
C GLN A 13 12.23 9.42 -0.52
N VAL A 14 12.72 9.51 0.71
CA VAL A 14 13.29 10.74 1.27
C VAL A 14 14.75 10.46 1.56
N VAL A 15 15.62 11.30 1.01
CA VAL A 15 17.07 11.22 1.21
C VAL A 15 17.54 12.28 2.20
N VAL A 16 18.59 11.98 2.95
CA VAL A 16 19.19 12.91 3.93
C VAL A 16 19.93 14.05 3.24
N ASN A 17 20.04 15.19 3.92
CA ASN A 17 20.81 16.34 3.47
C ASN A 17 21.91 16.66 4.49
N SER A 18 23.14 16.89 4.03
CA SER A 18 24.30 17.13 4.91
C SER A 18 24.37 18.55 5.48
N ASN A 19 23.60 19.49 4.93
CA ASN A 19 23.80 20.93 5.14
C ASN A 19 22.60 21.60 5.82
N SER A 20 21.45 20.93 5.88
CA SER A 20 20.21 21.50 6.40
C SER A 20 19.27 20.42 6.92
N SER A 21 18.51 20.77 7.95
CA SER A 21 17.41 19.94 8.45
C SER A 21 16.20 20.05 7.53
N ARG A 22 15.48 18.93 7.34
CA ARG A 22 14.22 18.89 6.58
C ARG A 22 13.10 18.37 7.48
N LEU A 23 12.01 19.12 7.58
CA LEU A 23 10.78 18.71 8.23
C LEU A 23 9.64 18.61 7.21
N SER A 24 8.77 17.62 7.36
CA SER A 24 7.56 17.50 6.55
C SER A 24 6.43 16.93 7.40
N ILE A 25 5.20 17.37 7.11
CA ILE A 25 3.98 16.86 7.72
C ILE A 25 3.17 16.20 6.59
N GLY A 26 2.97 14.89 6.70
CA GLY A 26 2.15 14.12 5.77
C GLY A 26 0.79 13.83 6.38
N MET A 27 -0.28 14.08 5.62
CA MET A 27 -1.63 13.61 5.97
C MET A 27 -1.93 12.38 5.13
N LEU A 28 -2.21 11.26 5.80
CA LEU A 28 -2.56 9.99 5.16
C LEU A 28 -4.06 9.75 5.35
N GLN A 29 -4.79 9.67 4.25
CA GLN A 29 -6.21 9.32 4.28
C GLN A 29 -6.35 7.82 4.03
N CYS A 30 -6.94 7.13 4.99
CA CYS A 30 -7.18 5.69 4.94
C CYS A 30 -8.68 5.40 5.16
N PRO A 31 -9.20 4.27 4.64
CA PRO A 31 -10.52 3.77 5.01
C PRO A 31 -10.60 3.49 6.52
N ALA A 32 -11.83 3.40 7.05
CA ALA A 32 -12.07 2.85 8.38
C ALA A 32 -11.56 1.40 8.47
N GLU A 33 -11.15 0.95 9.67
CA GLU A 33 -10.53 -0.37 9.85
C GLU A 33 -11.40 -1.54 9.38
N ASP A 34 -12.71 -1.45 9.65
CA ASP A 34 -13.73 -2.43 9.33
C ASP A 34 -14.29 -2.28 7.91
N ALA A 35 -13.90 -1.22 7.18
CA ALA A 35 -14.34 -1.01 5.82
C ALA A 35 -13.87 -2.17 4.92
N LEU A 36 -14.80 -2.71 4.13
CA LEU A 36 -14.51 -3.77 3.18
C LEU A 36 -13.82 -3.21 1.94
N VAL A 37 -12.68 -3.80 1.59
CA VAL A 37 -11.87 -3.44 0.43
C VAL A 37 -11.97 -4.54 -0.62
N PHE A 38 -12.41 -4.15 -1.82
CA PHE A 38 -12.51 -4.98 -3.02
C PHE A 38 -12.48 -4.08 -4.27
N PRO A 39 -12.23 -4.61 -5.49
CA PRO A 39 -12.23 -3.80 -6.69
C PRO A 39 -13.65 -3.31 -7.00
N LEU A 40 -13.83 -1.98 -7.12
CA LEU A 40 -15.16 -1.40 -7.38
C LEU A 40 -15.61 -1.57 -8.83
N LYS A 41 -14.64 -1.70 -9.74
CA LYS A 41 -14.88 -1.93 -11.17
C LYS A 41 -13.78 -2.84 -11.72
N VAL A 42 -14.19 -3.88 -12.42
CA VAL A 42 -13.34 -4.83 -13.14
C VAL A 42 -13.77 -4.76 -14.61
N ALA A 43 -12.83 -4.69 -15.57
CA ALA A 43 -13.21 -4.70 -16.99
C ALA A 43 -13.69 -6.08 -17.44
N ASP A 44 -14.40 -6.12 -18.55
CA ASP A 44 -14.73 -7.39 -19.21
C ASP A 44 -13.44 -8.12 -19.58
N GLY A 45 -13.33 -9.39 -19.16
CA GLY A 45 -12.15 -10.22 -19.36
C GLY A 45 -11.02 -10.02 -18.34
N GLU A 46 -11.11 -9.07 -17.41
CA GLU A 46 -10.16 -8.93 -16.31
C GLU A 46 -10.54 -9.83 -15.12
N LYS A 47 -9.52 -10.33 -14.40
CA LYS A 47 -9.72 -10.98 -13.11
C LYS A 47 -9.61 -9.94 -11.98
N PRO A 48 -10.42 -10.05 -10.92
CA PRO A 48 -10.28 -9.19 -9.76
C PRO A 48 -8.98 -9.50 -9.02
N LEU A 49 -8.20 -8.46 -8.68
CA LEU A 49 -6.99 -8.62 -7.86
C LEU A 49 -7.29 -9.06 -6.42
N ILE A 50 -8.50 -8.81 -5.95
CA ILE A 50 -9.01 -9.24 -4.66
C ILE A 50 -10.32 -9.98 -4.94
N GLU A 51 -10.29 -11.30 -4.86
CA GLU A 51 -11.45 -12.15 -5.21
C GLU A 51 -12.59 -12.05 -4.18
N LYS A 52 -12.26 -11.82 -2.91
CA LYS A 52 -13.22 -11.72 -1.81
C LYS A 52 -12.99 -10.42 -1.04
N PRO A 53 -14.04 -9.70 -0.64
CA PRO A 53 -13.90 -8.54 0.22
C PRO A 53 -13.11 -8.89 1.49
N VAL A 54 -12.15 -8.04 1.84
CA VAL A 54 -11.35 -8.13 3.06
C VAL A 54 -11.47 -6.83 3.83
N SER A 55 -11.36 -6.86 5.16
CA SER A 55 -11.30 -5.61 5.93
C SER A 55 -10.04 -4.82 5.60
N PHE A 56 -10.10 -3.48 5.66
CA PHE A 56 -8.92 -2.64 5.48
C PHE A 56 -7.81 -3.00 6.48
N LYS A 57 -8.19 -3.30 7.73
CA LYS A 57 -7.26 -3.77 8.77
C LYS A 57 -6.49 -5.02 8.36
N GLU A 58 -7.19 -6.04 7.85
CA GLU A 58 -6.55 -7.29 7.42
C GLU A 58 -5.61 -7.06 6.23
N MET A 59 -6.05 -6.29 5.23
CA MET A 59 -5.24 -5.95 4.07
C MET A 59 -3.98 -5.19 4.47
N TYR A 60 -4.12 -4.16 5.31
CA TYR A 60 -3.02 -3.32 5.77
C TYR A 60 -2.01 -4.11 6.61
N THR A 61 -2.48 -4.97 7.52
CA THR A 61 -1.61 -5.83 8.33
C THR A 61 -0.76 -6.75 7.45
N LYS A 62 -1.37 -7.39 6.44
CA LYS A 62 -0.63 -8.23 5.47
C LYS A 62 0.39 -7.43 4.68
N LYS A 63 0.04 -6.21 4.24
CA LYS A 63 0.96 -5.33 3.50
C LYS A 63 2.18 -4.95 4.33
N MET A 64 1.97 -4.55 5.58
CA MET A 64 3.06 -4.17 6.49
C MET A 64 3.98 -5.35 6.79
N GLN A 65 3.42 -6.55 7.00
CA GLN A 65 4.23 -7.75 7.22
C GLN A 65 5.11 -8.06 6.00
N HIS A 66 4.53 -8.05 4.80
CA HIS A 66 5.29 -8.25 3.56
C HIS A 66 6.43 -7.24 3.40
N ASP A 67 6.20 -5.96 3.71
CA ASP A 67 7.24 -4.93 3.60
C ASP A 67 8.40 -5.18 4.58
N VAL A 68 8.09 -5.63 5.79
CA VAL A 68 9.11 -6.03 6.77
C VAL A 68 9.91 -7.24 6.27
N ASP A 69 9.23 -8.22 5.69
CA ASP A 69 9.89 -9.43 5.17
C ASP A 69 10.82 -9.07 4.00
N VAL A 70 10.37 -8.23 3.06
CA VAL A 70 11.20 -7.71 1.97
C VAL A 70 12.41 -6.92 2.49
N ALA A 71 12.23 -6.08 3.51
CA ALA A 71 13.33 -5.32 4.11
C ALA A 71 14.39 -6.26 4.72
N LYS A 72 13.97 -7.30 5.46
CA LYS A 72 14.87 -8.31 6.01
C LYS A 72 15.64 -9.07 4.94
N GLU A 73 15.02 -9.41 3.82
CA GLU A 73 15.72 -10.07 2.71
C GLU A 73 16.76 -9.13 2.05
N ARG A 74 16.47 -7.83 1.96
CA ARG A 74 17.43 -6.85 1.45
C ARG A 74 18.65 -6.65 2.34
N GLU A 75 18.50 -6.78 3.66
CA GLU A 75 19.60 -6.66 4.63
C GLU A 75 20.55 -7.86 4.64
N LYS A 76 20.15 -9.00 4.06
CA LYS A 76 20.99 -10.21 3.94
C LYS A 76 21.96 -10.16 2.75
N LEU A 77 21.82 -9.18 1.86
CA LEU A 77 22.67 -8.94 0.68
C LEU A 77 23.80 -7.97 1.04
#